data_AF-A0A933BVX1-F1
#
_entry.id   AF-A0A933BVX1-F1
#
_cell.length_a   1.000
_cell.length_b   1.000
_cell.length_c   1.000
_cell.angle_alpha   90.00
_cell.angle_beta   90.00
_cell.angle_gamma   90.00
#
_symmetry.space_group_name_H-M   'P 1'
#
loop_
_entity.id
_entity.type
_entity.pdbx_description
1 polymer ?
#
loop_
_entity_poly.entity_id
_entity_poly.type
_entity_poly.pdbx_seq_one_letter_code
_entity_poly.pdbx_strand_id
1 'polypeptide(L)'
;MMRIVSRLLKTLFLLSVVSGLVWGFLAWKKIKPELDELQKKDPERYALMIQTAKSFSIEKTRKIYNDLQAMTQYDALVLRYDKLKKKWQDDSKFRETELKDRETSITQIKEVKRRQYESFIEGLEASPGHYEEKGLMIRWAIAPPWQKVLILREKCVKYLDLERKTGHRRRNPANLPRSAVLLDRPENHSFSIPELCQDLVPAGYDEQAVSDALNALKDTINYFYMVELLDEIGIPRNAIFPADARMHRMATDFADPG
;
A
#
# COMPACT_ATOMS: atom_id res chain seq x y z
N MET A 1 -61.18 -6.88 -47.82
CA MET A 1 -61.22 -6.45 -46.40
C MET A 1 -60.46 -7.40 -45.46
N MET A 2 -60.71 -8.72 -45.48
CA MET A 2 -60.06 -9.71 -44.58
C MET A 2 -58.51 -9.76 -44.61
N ARG A 3 -57.87 -9.62 -45.78
CA ARG A 3 -56.38 -9.62 -45.90
C ARG A 3 -55.71 -8.39 -45.29
N ILE A 4 -56.39 -7.25 -45.23
CA ILE A 4 -55.85 -6.00 -44.69
C ILE A 4 -55.89 -6.05 -43.16
N VAL A 5 -57.00 -6.55 -42.58
CA VAL A 5 -57.15 -6.74 -41.13
C VAL A 5 -56.13 -7.75 -40.59
N SER A 6 -55.89 -8.86 -41.31
CA SER A 6 -54.85 -9.84 -40.97
C SER A 6 -53.42 -9.27 -40.96
N ARG A 7 -53.10 -8.38 -41.91
CA ARG A 7 -51.79 -7.72 -41.97
C ARG A 7 -51.61 -6.71 -40.83
N LEU A 8 -52.65 -5.93 -40.53
CA LEU A 8 -52.65 -4.95 -39.43
C LEU A 8 -52.49 -5.62 -38.06
N LEU A 9 -53.12 -6.79 -37.85
CA LEU A 9 -52.97 -7.54 -36.61
C LEU A 9 -51.54 -8.07 -36.42
N LYS A 10 -50.92 -8.58 -37.49
CA LYS A 10 -49.53 -9.07 -37.47
C LYS A 10 -48.53 -7.94 -37.22
N THR A 11 -48.75 -6.76 -37.81
CA THR A 11 -47.90 -5.59 -37.57
C THR A 11 -48.07 -5.05 -36.15
N LEU A 12 -49.28 -5.04 -35.59
CA LEU A 12 -49.53 -4.67 -34.19
C LEU A 12 -48.85 -5.62 -33.21
N PHE A 13 -48.92 -6.94 -33.46
CA PHE A 13 -48.22 -7.93 -32.64
C PHE A 13 -46.69 -7.75 -32.71
N LEU A 14 -46.13 -7.56 -33.91
CA LEU A 14 -44.71 -7.28 -34.08
C LEU A 14 -44.28 -6.00 -33.36
N LEU A 15 -45.05 -4.91 -33.46
CA LEU A 15 -44.79 -3.66 -32.74
C LEU A 15 -44.88 -3.84 -31.21
N SER A 16 -45.79 -4.68 -30.72
CA SER A 16 -45.89 -5.03 -29.29
C SER A 16 -44.67 -5.81 -28.79
N VAL A 17 -44.15 -6.75 -29.59
CA VAL A 17 -42.96 -7.51 -29.23
C VAL A 17 -41.71 -6.63 -29.26
N VAL A 18 -41.56 -5.81 -30.30
CA VAL A 18 -40.42 -4.88 -30.43
C VAL A 18 -40.44 -3.85 -29.31
N SER A 19 -41.58 -3.26 -28.99
CA SER A 19 -41.70 -2.35 -27.84
C SER A 19 -41.37 -3.07 -26.53
N GLY A 20 -41.89 -4.28 -26.29
CA GLY A 20 -41.56 -5.08 -25.10
C GLY A 20 -40.06 -5.34 -24.94
N LEU A 21 -39.35 -5.65 -26.02
CA LEU A 21 -37.90 -5.85 -26.02
C LEU A 21 -37.13 -4.55 -25.72
N VAL A 22 -37.56 -3.43 -26.29
CA VAL A 22 -36.96 -2.10 -26.03
C VAL A 22 -37.17 -1.70 -24.57
N TRP A 23 -38.38 -1.86 -24.04
CA TRP A 23 -38.69 -1.57 -22.63
C TRP A 23 -37.93 -2.49 -21.68
N GLY A 24 -37.84 -3.80 -21.99
CA GLY A 24 -37.06 -4.75 -21.22
C GLY A 24 -35.57 -4.42 -21.18
N PHE A 25 -34.99 -4.01 -22.31
CA PHE A 25 -33.59 -3.59 -22.38
C PHE A 25 -33.32 -2.31 -21.58
N LEU A 26 -34.21 -1.32 -21.64
CA LEU A 26 -34.10 -0.10 -20.85
C LEU A 26 -34.24 -0.36 -19.35
N ALA A 27 -35.16 -1.24 -18.94
CA ALA A 27 -35.30 -1.67 -17.56
C ALA A 27 -34.04 -2.40 -17.06
N TRP A 28 -33.49 -3.31 -17.87
CA TRP A 28 -32.23 -4.01 -17.56
C TRP A 28 -31.07 -3.04 -17.33
N LYS A 29 -30.91 -2.04 -18.21
CA LYS A 29 -29.86 -1.01 -18.05
C LYS A 29 -29.96 -0.23 -16.73
N LYS A 30 -31.18 0.01 -16.23
CA LYS A 30 -31.40 0.71 -14.96
C LYS A 30 -31.08 -0.15 -13.74
N ILE A 31 -31.37 -1.45 -13.80
CA ILE A 31 -31.23 -2.38 -12.67
C ILE A 31 -29.81 -2.98 -12.59
N LYS A 32 -29.11 -3.10 -13.74
CA LYS A 32 -27.75 -3.63 -13.80
C LYS A 32 -26.76 -3.03 -12.77
N PRO A 33 -26.62 -1.70 -12.62
CA PRO A 33 -25.65 -1.14 -11.68
C PRO A 33 -25.92 -1.54 -10.23
N GLU A 34 -27.19 -1.65 -9.84
CA GLU A 34 -27.59 -2.07 -8.50
C GLU A 34 -27.27 -3.55 -8.28
N LEU A 35 -27.53 -4.41 -9.28
CA LEU A 35 -27.15 -5.82 -9.23
C LEU A 35 -25.62 -6.01 -9.15
N ASP A 36 -24.85 -5.21 -9.88
CA ASP A 36 -23.39 -5.22 -9.82
C ASP A 36 -22.88 -4.83 -8.40
N GLU A 37 -23.57 -3.91 -7.72
CA GLU A 37 -23.26 -3.55 -6.33
C GLU A 37 -23.55 -4.71 -5.36
N LEU A 38 -24.71 -5.36 -5.48
CA LEU A 38 -25.06 -6.52 -4.64
C LEU A 38 -24.09 -7.69 -4.85
N GLN A 39 -23.64 -7.91 -6.09
CA GLN A 39 -22.64 -8.93 -6.41
C GLN A 39 -21.29 -8.65 -5.72
N LYS A 40 -20.89 -7.38 -5.59
CA LYS A 40 -19.65 -7.00 -4.89
C LYS A 40 -19.73 -7.24 -3.38
N LYS A 41 -20.91 -7.11 -2.78
CA LYS A 41 -21.11 -7.30 -1.33
C LYS A 41 -20.96 -8.78 -0.93
N ASP A 42 -21.68 -9.68 -1.59
CA ASP A 42 -21.52 -11.13 -1.40
C ASP A 42 -21.83 -11.90 -2.70
N PRO A 43 -20.81 -12.35 -3.45
CA PRO A 43 -21.00 -12.97 -4.76
C PRO A 43 -21.73 -14.33 -4.66
N GLU A 44 -21.60 -15.04 -3.55
CA GLU A 44 -22.24 -16.35 -3.35
C GLU A 44 -23.74 -16.20 -3.09
N ARG A 45 -24.12 -15.29 -2.17
CA ARG A 45 -25.54 -14.98 -1.94
C ARG A 45 -26.19 -14.35 -3.16
N TYR A 46 -25.47 -13.51 -3.91
CA TYR A 46 -25.95 -12.99 -5.19
C TYR A 46 -26.19 -14.11 -6.20
N ALA A 47 -25.28 -15.08 -6.34
CA ALA A 47 -25.49 -16.23 -7.21
C ALA A 47 -26.74 -17.05 -6.80
N LEU A 48 -26.94 -17.24 -5.48
CA LEU A 48 -28.13 -17.88 -4.94
C LEU A 48 -29.41 -17.09 -5.25
N MET A 49 -29.37 -15.75 -5.16
CA MET A 49 -30.48 -14.88 -5.55
C MET A 49 -30.88 -15.10 -7.02
N ILE A 50 -29.90 -15.11 -7.93
CA ILE A 50 -30.13 -15.34 -9.37
C ILE A 50 -30.68 -16.74 -9.64
N GLN A 51 -30.16 -17.77 -8.97
CA GLN A 51 -30.66 -19.13 -9.10
C GLN A 51 -32.12 -19.24 -8.62
N THR A 52 -32.44 -18.60 -7.50
CA THR A 52 -33.79 -18.57 -6.91
C THR A 52 -34.76 -17.74 -7.76
N ALA A 53 -34.27 -16.70 -8.42
CA ALA A 53 -35.06 -15.93 -9.38
C ALA A 53 -35.43 -16.77 -10.61
N LYS A 54 -34.49 -17.58 -11.13
CA LYS A 54 -34.75 -18.51 -12.25
C LYS A 54 -35.77 -19.59 -11.92
N SER A 55 -35.92 -19.97 -10.65
CA SER A 55 -36.97 -20.90 -10.20
C SER A 55 -38.31 -20.21 -9.92
N PHE A 56 -38.48 -18.94 -10.31
CA PHE A 56 -39.69 -18.13 -10.13
C PHE A 56 -40.15 -17.99 -8.67
N SER A 57 -39.24 -18.16 -7.70
CA SER A 57 -39.54 -18.04 -6.27
C SER A 57 -39.46 -16.59 -5.80
N ILE A 58 -40.45 -15.77 -6.16
CA ILE A 58 -40.47 -14.31 -5.96
C ILE A 58 -40.21 -13.90 -4.51
N GLU A 59 -40.87 -14.55 -3.54
CA GLU A 59 -40.73 -14.24 -2.12
C GLU A 59 -39.30 -14.48 -1.61
N LYS A 60 -38.72 -15.64 -1.97
CA LYS A 60 -37.36 -16.01 -1.56
C LYS A 60 -36.31 -15.12 -2.22
N THR A 61 -36.48 -14.81 -3.51
CA THR A 61 -35.59 -13.88 -4.21
C THR A 61 -35.63 -12.49 -3.59
N ARG A 62 -36.83 -11.97 -3.26
CA ARG A 62 -36.99 -10.66 -2.61
C ARG A 62 -36.31 -10.63 -1.25
N LYS A 63 -36.43 -11.70 -0.46
CA LYS A 63 -35.76 -11.81 0.84
C LYS A 63 -34.23 -11.72 0.70
N ILE A 64 -33.64 -12.52 -0.20
CA ILE A 64 -32.18 -12.52 -0.42
C ILE A 64 -31.70 -11.17 -0.94
N TYR A 65 -32.47 -10.54 -1.84
CA TYR A 65 -32.18 -9.20 -2.34
C TYR A 65 -32.17 -8.16 -1.21
N ASN A 66 -33.20 -8.14 -0.36
CA ASN A 66 -33.28 -7.22 0.78
C ASN A 66 -32.12 -7.44 1.76
N ASP A 67 -31.76 -8.69 2.05
CA ASP A 67 -30.64 -9.03 2.91
C ASP A 67 -29.30 -8.51 2.35
N LEU A 68 -29.08 -8.63 1.03
CA LEU A 68 -27.90 -8.09 0.34
C LEU A 68 -27.90 -6.56 0.29
N GLN A 69 -29.08 -5.94 0.12
CA GLN A 69 -29.23 -4.50 0.06
C GLN A 69 -28.95 -3.85 1.43
N ALA A 70 -29.46 -4.47 2.51
CA ALA A 70 -29.25 -4.03 3.88
C ALA A 70 -27.81 -4.22 4.38
N MET A 71 -27.02 -5.07 3.73
CA MET A 71 -25.62 -5.31 4.08
C MET A 71 -24.79 -4.03 3.87
N THR A 72 -24.12 -3.58 4.93
CA THR A 72 -23.22 -2.42 4.85
C THR A 72 -21.90 -2.81 4.20
N GLN A 73 -21.09 -1.82 3.79
CA GLN A 73 -19.74 -2.09 3.30
C GLN A 73 -18.86 -2.76 4.37
N TYR A 74 -19.07 -2.40 5.64
CA TYR A 74 -18.38 -3.02 6.77
C TYR A 74 -18.73 -4.50 6.89
N ASP A 75 -20.02 -4.85 6.82
CA ASP A 75 -20.47 -6.24 6.89
C ASP A 75 -19.88 -7.10 5.76
N ALA A 76 -19.79 -6.54 4.55
CA ALA A 76 -19.17 -7.21 3.41
C ALA A 76 -17.66 -7.46 3.64
N LEU A 77 -16.96 -6.49 4.24
CA LEU A 77 -15.54 -6.65 4.61
C LEU A 77 -15.35 -7.73 5.67
N VAL A 78 -16.16 -7.71 6.74
CA VAL A 78 -16.13 -8.72 7.81
C VAL A 78 -16.40 -10.10 7.24
N LEU A 79 -17.43 -10.25 6.41
CA LEU A 79 -17.75 -11.53 5.77
C LEU A 79 -16.59 -12.05 4.91
N ARG A 80 -15.95 -11.17 4.13
CA ARG A 80 -14.79 -11.54 3.31
C ARG A 80 -13.61 -11.96 4.18
N TYR A 81 -13.35 -11.24 5.26
CA TYR A 81 -12.30 -11.58 6.22
C TYR A 81 -12.57 -12.94 6.87
N ASP A 82 -13.79 -13.20 7.33
CA ASP A 82 -14.17 -14.46 7.96
C ASP A 82 -14.06 -15.65 6.99
N LYS A 83 -14.48 -15.47 5.73
CA LYS A 83 -14.30 -16.49 4.68
C LYS A 83 -12.81 -16.77 4.43
N LEU A 84 -11.99 -15.73 4.35
CA LEU A 84 -10.55 -15.87 4.18
C LEU A 84 -9.91 -16.58 5.38
N LYS A 85 -10.30 -16.21 6.59
CA LYS A 85 -9.84 -16.81 7.85
C LYS A 85 -10.20 -18.29 7.91
N LYS A 86 -11.43 -18.68 7.56
CA LYS A 86 -11.83 -20.09 7.47
C LYS A 86 -11.00 -20.85 6.44
N LYS A 87 -10.85 -20.31 5.22
CA LYS A 87 -9.99 -20.91 4.20
C LYS A 87 -8.55 -21.10 4.69
N TRP A 88 -8.02 -20.12 5.41
CA TRP A 88 -6.67 -20.19 5.99
C TRP A 88 -6.51 -21.30 7.04
N GLN A 89 -7.58 -21.58 7.79
CA GLN A 89 -7.62 -22.64 8.81
C GLN A 89 -7.81 -24.02 8.19
N ASP A 90 -8.75 -24.14 7.24
CA ASP A 90 -9.24 -25.42 6.75
C ASP A 90 -8.49 -25.93 5.50
N ASP A 91 -7.91 -25.04 4.69
CA ASP A 91 -7.24 -25.39 3.43
C ASP A 91 -5.73 -25.13 3.52
N SER A 92 -4.98 -26.22 3.78
CA SER A 92 -3.52 -26.15 3.87
C SER A 92 -2.86 -25.79 2.54
N LYS A 93 -3.45 -26.19 1.39
CA LYS A 93 -2.91 -25.87 0.06
C LYS A 93 -3.08 -24.40 -0.24
N PHE A 94 -4.25 -23.83 0.06
CA PHE A 94 -4.49 -22.39 -0.05
C PHE A 94 -3.50 -21.59 0.77
N ARG A 95 -3.24 -22.00 2.02
CA ARG A 95 -2.25 -21.34 2.88
C ARG A 95 -0.84 -21.42 2.30
N GLU A 96 -0.42 -22.59 1.81
CA GLU A 96 0.90 -22.77 1.20
C GLU A 96 1.07 -21.92 -0.07
N THR A 97 0.06 -21.87 -0.94
CA THR A 97 0.10 -21.05 -2.15
C THR A 97 0.17 -19.57 -1.82
N GLU A 98 -0.64 -19.07 -0.88
CA GLU A 98 -0.62 -17.66 -0.48
C GLU A 98 0.73 -17.27 0.15
N LEU A 99 1.32 -18.15 0.97
CA LEU A 99 2.66 -17.91 1.54
C LEU A 99 3.73 -17.87 0.45
N LYS A 100 3.68 -18.78 -0.52
CA LYS A 100 4.62 -18.82 -1.65
C LYS A 100 4.46 -17.61 -2.58
N ASP A 101 3.24 -17.20 -2.87
CA ASP A 101 2.95 -16.02 -3.68
C ASP A 101 3.45 -14.75 -2.98
N ARG A 102 3.26 -14.67 -1.65
CA ARG A 102 3.83 -13.58 -0.85
C ARG A 102 5.36 -13.59 -0.91
N GLU A 103 5.99 -14.75 -0.75
CA GLU A 103 7.45 -14.87 -0.82
C GLU A 103 7.98 -14.46 -2.20
N THR A 104 7.36 -14.93 -3.28
CA THR A 104 7.74 -14.56 -4.66
C THR A 104 7.52 -13.07 -4.93
N SER A 105 6.46 -12.46 -4.41
CA SER A 105 6.25 -11.01 -4.53
C SER A 105 7.35 -10.22 -3.80
N ILE A 106 7.76 -10.66 -2.61
CA ILE A 106 8.83 -10.03 -1.83
C ILE A 106 10.16 -10.14 -2.59
N THR A 107 10.48 -11.32 -3.15
CA THR A 107 11.72 -11.50 -3.91
C THR A 107 11.74 -10.66 -5.17
N GLN A 108 10.63 -10.58 -5.91
CA GLN A 108 10.49 -9.71 -7.08
C GLN A 108 10.69 -8.24 -6.72
N ILE A 109 10.08 -7.75 -5.63
CA ILE A 109 10.26 -6.37 -5.17
C ILE A 109 11.73 -6.11 -4.80
N LYS A 110 12.37 -7.05 -4.08
CA LYS A 110 13.80 -6.95 -3.74
C LYS A 110 14.68 -6.88 -5.00
N GLU A 111 14.41 -7.70 -6.00
CA GLU A 111 15.15 -7.68 -7.27
C GLU A 111 14.97 -6.37 -8.02
N VAL A 112 13.75 -5.83 -8.10
CA VAL A 112 13.49 -4.53 -8.74
C VAL A 112 14.29 -3.42 -8.03
N LYS A 113 14.24 -3.38 -6.69
CA LYS A 113 15.02 -2.42 -5.89
C LYS A 113 16.52 -2.59 -6.10
N ARG A 114 17.01 -3.82 -6.20
CA ARG A 114 18.43 -4.11 -6.49
C ARG A 114 18.83 -3.59 -7.87
N ARG A 115 18.06 -3.88 -8.91
CA ARG A 115 18.32 -3.40 -10.28
C ARG A 115 18.28 -1.88 -10.37
N GLN A 116 17.32 -1.24 -9.70
CA GLN A 116 17.27 0.22 -9.61
C GLN A 116 18.55 0.78 -8.98
N TYR A 117 19.04 0.16 -7.91
CA TYR A 117 20.28 0.56 -7.28
C TYR A 117 21.51 0.32 -8.18
N GLU A 118 21.63 -0.85 -8.79
CA GLU A 118 22.70 -1.16 -9.74
C GLU A 118 22.73 -0.14 -10.89
N SER A 119 21.58 0.13 -11.51
CA SER A 119 21.46 1.15 -12.56
C SER A 119 21.78 2.57 -12.09
N PHE A 120 21.51 2.86 -10.81
CA PHE A 120 21.88 4.13 -10.20
C PHE A 120 23.40 4.23 -10.10
N ILE A 121 24.08 3.22 -9.56
CA ILE A 121 25.55 3.19 -9.46
C ILE A 121 26.21 3.24 -10.84
N GLU A 122 25.74 2.46 -11.81
CA GLU A 122 26.24 2.51 -13.20
C GLU A 122 26.08 3.91 -13.82
N GLY A 123 24.94 4.56 -13.58
CA GLY A 123 24.69 5.94 -14.02
C GLY A 123 25.65 6.95 -13.38
N LEU A 124 26.08 6.71 -12.15
CA LEU A 124 27.08 7.54 -11.48
C LEU A 124 28.49 7.31 -12.03
N GLU A 125 28.88 6.06 -12.26
CA GLU A 125 30.19 5.71 -12.83
C GLU A 125 30.37 6.23 -14.27
N ALA A 126 29.28 6.25 -15.05
CA ALA A 126 29.28 6.76 -16.41
C ALA A 126 29.26 8.30 -16.50
N SER A 127 28.97 9.02 -15.40
CA SER A 127 28.90 10.48 -15.39
C SER A 127 30.32 11.08 -15.28
N PRO A 128 30.72 11.99 -16.19
CA PRO A 128 32.05 12.58 -16.20
C PRO A 128 32.15 13.65 -15.10
N GLY A 129 32.33 13.20 -13.87
CA GLY A 129 32.63 14.03 -12.71
C GLY A 129 33.23 13.13 -11.65
N HIS A 130 34.53 13.28 -11.38
CA HIS A 130 35.26 12.48 -10.39
C HIS A 130 34.46 12.38 -9.09
N TYR A 131 34.01 11.18 -8.76
CA TYR A 131 33.57 10.80 -7.42
C TYR A 131 34.83 10.78 -6.54
N GLU A 132 35.31 11.95 -6.11
CA GLU A 132 36.35 12.02 -5.10
C GLU A 132 35.73 11.65 -3.76
N GLU A 133 35.90 10.39 -3.38
CA GLU A 133 35.56 9.78 -2.09
C GLU A 133 36.11 10.60 -0.90
N LYS A 134 37.18 11.39 -1.12
CA LYS A 134 37.80 12.28 -0.12
C LYS A 134 37.16 13.67 -0.03
N GLY A 135 36.25 14.01 -0.95
CA GLY A 135 35.62 15.32 -1.10
C GLY A 135 34.19 15.41 -0.55
N LEU A 136 33.68 14.39 0.15
CA LEU A 136 32.32 14.30 0.76
C LEU A 136 31.99 15.38 1.82
N MET A 137 32.79 16.44 1.89
CA MET A 137 32.45 17.72 2.52
C MET A 137 31.90 18.71 1.47
N ILE A 138 31.19 18.22 0.44
CA ILE A 138 30.37 19.09 -0.41
C ILE A 138 29.28 19.65 0.50
N ARG A 139 29.22 20.99 0.63
CA ARG A 139 28.13 21.65 1.39
C ARG A 139 26.80 21.15 0.83
N TRP A 140 25.93 20.60 1.67
CA TRP A 140 24.62 20.07 1.28
C TRP A 140 23.85 20.98 0.31
N ALA A 141 23.98 22.29 0.48
CA ALA A 141 23.37 23.31 -0.38
C ALA A 141 23.80 23.28 -1.86
N ILE A 142 25.02 22.83 -2.18
CA ILE A 142 25.56 22.81 -3.56
C ILE A 142 25.59 21.40 -4.16
N ALA A 143 25.28 20.37 -3.37
CA ALA A 143 25.25 18.99 -3.84
C ALA A 143 24.05 18.74 -4.77
N PRO A 144 24.22 18.09 -5.93
CA PRO A 144 23.10 17.61 -6.74
C PRO A 144 22.28 16.55 -5.97
N PRO A 145 21.00 16.35 -6.33
CA PRO A 145 20.10 15.51 -5.56
C PRO A 145 20.59 14.07 -5.38
N TRP A 146 21.19 13.47 -6.41
CA TRP A 146 21.72 12.11 -6.33
C TRP A 146 22.87 11.98 -5.30
N GLN A 147 23.70 13.01 -5.15
CA GLN A 147 24.75 13.04 -4.13
C GLN A 147 24.16 13.17 -2.73
N LYS A 148 23.13 14.01 -2.58
CA LYS A 148 22.40 14.13 -1.30
C LYS A 148 21.81 12.78 -0.88
N VAL A 149 21.21 12.02 -1.81
CA VAL A 149 20.68 10.67 -1.55
C VAL A 149 21.78 9.71 -1.08
N LEU A 150 22.96 9.72 -1.72
CA LEU A 150 24.09 8.90 -1.29
C LEU A 150 24.57 9.25 0.12
N ILE A 151 24.77 10.55 0.39
CA ILE A 151 25.18 11.04 1.71
C ILE A 151 24.16 10.59 2.77
N LEU A 152 22.86 10.79 2.51
CA LEU A 152 21.81 10.37 3.43
C LEU A 152 21.83 8.86 3.69
N ARG A 153 22.10 8.04 2.66
CA ARG A 153 22.15 6.59 2.80
C ARG A 153 23.35 6.15 3.65
N GLU A 154 24.52 6.73 3.42
CA GLU A 154 25.72 6.47 4.23
C GLU A 154 25.50 6.87 5.70
N LYS A 155 24.96 8.07 5.92
CA LYS A 155 24.65 8.55 7.27
C LYS A 155 23.54 7.73 7.93
N CYS A 156 22.53 7.30 7.20
CA CYS A 156 21.50 6.39 7.71
C CYS A 156 22.12 5.12 8.28
N VAL A 157 23.03 4.47 7.53
CA VAL A 157 23.70 3.25 7.99
C VAL A 157 24.51 3.51 9.25
N LYS A 158 25.31 4.58 9.27
CA LYS A 158 26.12 4.98 10.43
C LYS A 158 25.25 5.17 11.68
N TYR A 159 24.19 5.95 11.58
CA TYR A 159 23.38 6.32 12.74
C TYR A 159 22.44 5.21 13.21
N LEU A 160 21.90 4.39 12.32
CA LEU A 160 21.15 3.19 12.72
C LEU A 160 22.05 2.14 13.39
N ASP A 161 23.32 2.01 12.96
CA ASP A 161 24.28 1.12 13.61
C ASP A 161 24.65 1.61 15.02
N LEU A 162 24.87 2.91 15.18
CA LEU A 162 25.05 3.55 16.50
C LEU A 162 23.84 3.36 17.40
N GLU A 163 22.64 3.53 16.84
CA GLU A 163 21.38 3.36 17.55
C GLU A 163 21.15 1.90 17.99
N ARG A 164 21.48 0.92 17.14
CA ARG A 164 21.42 -0.50 17.51
C ARG A 164 22.38 -0.82 18.65
N LYS A 165 23.63 -0.37 18.55
CA LYS A 165 24.67 -0.57 19.57
C LYS A 165 24.33 0.06 20.92
N THR A 166 23.68 1.23 20.91
CA THR A 166 23.25 1.92 22.13
C THR A 166 21.91 1.40 22.66
N GLY A 167 21.00 0.96 21.80
CA GLY A 167 19.73 0.34 22.12
C GLY A 167 19.90 -0.97 22.91
N HIS A 168 20.87 -1.81 22.56
CA HIS A 168 21.21 -3.01 23.34
C HIS A 168 21.66 -2.72 24.78
N ARG A 169 22.06 -1.48 25.10
CA ARG A 169 22.39 -1.05 26.48
C ARG A 169 21.18 -0.56 27.27
N ARG A 170 20.05 -0.27 26.60
CA ARG A 170 18.81 0.19 27.24
C ARG A 170 18.01 -1.03 27.68
N ARG A 171 17.81 -1.18 28.99
CA ARG A 171 17.08 -2.34 29.57
C ARG A 171 15.56 -2.28 29.40
N ASN A 172 14.99 -1.13 29.04
CA ASN A 172 13.54 -0.94 28.97
C ASN A 172 13.08 -0.81 27.51
N PRO A 173 12.24 -1.72 26.99
CA PRO A 173 11.77 -1.68 25.60
C PRO A 173 10.96 -0.42 25.26
N ALA A 174 10.34 0.23 26.24
CA ALA A 174 9.64 1.52 26.05
C ALA A 174 10.58 2.70 25.71
N ASN A 175 11.88 2.57 26.00
CA ASN A 175 12.89 3.59 25.70
C ASN A 175 13.64 3.31 24.39
N LEU A 176 13.15 2.32 23.62
CA LEU A 176 13.73 1.95 22.35
C LEU A 176 13.11 2.79 21.23
N PRO A 177 13.93 3.35 20.33
CA PRO A 177 13.44 4.12 19.20
C PRO A 177 12.65 3.25 18.23
N ARG A 178 11.83 3.86 17.36
CA ARG A 178 11.00 3.13 16.37
C ARG A 178 11.81 2.21 15.47
N SER A 179 13.04 2.60 15.12
CA SER A 179 13.98 1.76 14.38
C SER A 179 14.34 0.46 15.10
N ALA A 180 14.32 0.41 16.43
CA ALA A 180 14.61 -0.79 17.19
C ALA A 180 13.60 -1.91 16.89
N VAL A 181 12.30 -1.59 16.75
CA VAL A 181 11.26 -2.57 16.36
C VAL A 181 11.51 -3.13 14.95
N LEU A 182 12.11 -2.35 14.06
CA LEU A 182 12.46 -2.79 12.71
C LEU A 182 13.70 -3.69 12.71
N LEU A 183 14.62 -3.45 13.64
CA LEU A 183 15.91 -4.14 13.77
C LEU A 183 15.87 -5.38 14.69
N ASP A 184 14.88 -5.48 15.59
CA ASP A 184 14.73 -6.53 16.61
C ASP A 184 13.75 -7.65 16.20
N ARG A 185 13.35 -7.69 14.91
CA ARG A 185 12.56 -8.81 14.38
C ARG A 185 13.39 -10.10 14.40
N PRO A 186 12.77 -11.29 14.52
CA PRO A 186 13.49 -12.57 14.42
C PRO A 186 14.31 -12.62 13.11
N GLU A 187 15.52 -13.20 13.16
CA GLU A 187 16.58 -13.10 12.13
C GLU A 187 16.11 -13.36 10.68
N ASN A 188 15.04 -14.15 10.50
CA ASN A 188 14.46 -14.46 9.18
C ASN A 188 13.57 -13.33 8.60
N HIS A 189 13.25 -12.29 9.38
CA HIS A 189 12.37 -11.18 9.03
C HIS A 189 12.88 -9.80 9.46
N SER A 190 14.05 -9.72 10.10
CA SER A 190 14.75 -8.46 10.35
C SER A 190 15.39 -7.96 9.07
N PHE A 191 15.19 -6.68 8.77
CA PHE A 191 15.99 -6.02 7.75
C PHE A 191 17.43 -5.90 8.25
N SER A 192 18.40 -6.15 7.37
CA SER A 192 19.74 -5.64 7.62
C SER A 192 19.71 -4.11 7.62
N ILE A 193 20.59 -3.44 8.38
CA ILE A 193 20.67 -1.98 8.40
C ILE A 193 20.81 -1.39 6.98
N PRO A 194 21.65 -1.95 6.09
CA PRO A 194 21.73 -1.49 4.70
C PRO A 194 20.42 -1.63 3.92
N GLU A 195 19.69 -2.75 4.07
CA GLU A 195 18.39 -2.94 3.42
C GLU A 195 17.35 -1.94 3.95
N LEU A 196 17.33 -1.70 5.26
CA LEU A 196 16.44 -0.71 5.86
C LEU A 196 16.75 0.71 5.34
N CYS A 197 18.02 1.07 5.24
CA CYS A 197 18.42 2.36 4.67
C CYS A 197 18.16 2.47 3.16
N GLN A 198 18.17 1.37 2.42
CA GLN A 198 17.75 1.37 1.01
C GLN A 198 16.26 1.68 0.87
N ASP A 199 15.44 1.25 1.82
CA ASP A 199 14.00 1.52 1.86
C ASP A 199 13.68 2.94 2.35
N LEU A 200 14.42 3.43 3.36
CA LEU A 200 14.25 4.79 3.89
C LEU A 200 14.81 5.87 2.96
N VAL A 201 15.87 5.55 2.22
CA VAL A 201 16.58 6.47 1.32
C VAL A 201 16.71 5.80 -0.06
N PRO A 202 15.61 5.76 -0.85
CA PRO A 202 15.62 5.14 -2.17
C PRO A 202 16.54 5.91 -3.13
N ALA A 203 17.01 5.21 -4.19
CA ALA A 203 17.79 5.86 -5.23
C ALA A 203 16.93 6.91 -5.95
N GLY A 204 17.49 8.08 -6.22
CA GLY A 204 16.77 9.20 -6.82
C GLY A 204 17.69 10.27 -7.38
N TYR A 205 17.19 11.01 -8.36
CA TYR A 205 17.92 12.08 -9.07
C TYR A 205 17.28 13.46 -8.91
N ASP A 206 16.16 13.57 -8.20
CA ASP A 206 15.40 14.80 -7.98
C ASP A 206 15.38 15.23 -6.51
N GLU A 207 15.05 16.50 -6.27
CA GLU A 207 14.95 17.06 -4.92
C GLU A 207 13.75 16.49 -4.14
N GLN A 208 12.76 15.94 -4.83
CA GLN A 208 11.60 15.31 -4.17
C GLN A 208 12.03 14.02 -3.45
N ALA A 209 12.82 13.17 -4.09
CA ALA A 209 13.39 11.97 -3.49
C ALA A 209 14.26 12.30 -2.26
N VAL A 210 14.99 13.41 -2.30
CA VAL A 210 15.78 13.91 -1.15
C VAL A 210 14.85 14.32 0.01
N SER A 211 13.79 15.07 -0.28
CA SER A 211 12.81 15.51 0.72
C SER A 211 12.07 14.33 1.35
N ASP A 212 11.64 13.36 0.54
CA ASP A 212 10.95 12.16 0.99
C ASP A 212 11.87 11.29 1.87
N ALA A 213 13.14 11.14 1.47
CA ALA A 213 14.14 10.44 2.28
C ALA A 213 14.38 11.14 3.64
N LEU A 214 14.51 12.47 3.65
CA LEU A 214 14.64 13.23 4.91
C LEU A 214 13.44 13.04 5.82
N ASN A 215 12.22 13.04 5.28
CA ASN A 215 11.01 12.78 6.06
C ASN A 215 10.94 11.35 6.58
N ALA A 216 11.30 10.35 5.76
CA ALA A 216 11.33 8.96 6.19
C ALA A 216 12.37 8.72 7.31
N LEU A 217 13.56 9.31 7.18
CA LEU A 217 14.60 9.26 8.21
C LEU A 217 14.14 9.98 9.49
N LYS A 218 13.52 11.16 9.34
CA LYS A 218 12.92 11.91 10.43
C LYS A 218 11.90 11.07 11.19
N ASP A 219 11.08 10.26 10.53
CA ASP A 219 10.04 9.52 11.24
C ASP A 219 10.54 8.19 11.86
N THR A 220 11.71 7.72 11.42
CA THR A 220 12.23 6.38 11.76
C THR A 220 13.39 6.40 12.76
N ILE A 221 14.38 7.28 12.56
CA ILE A 221 15.57 7.38 13.41
C ILE A 221 15.24 8.19 14.67
N ASN A 222 15.87 7.86 15.81
CA ASN A 222 15.79 8.69 17.01
C ASN A 222 16.17 10.15 16.73
N TYR A 223 15.44 11.07 17.34
CA TYR A 223 15.63 12.50 17.23
C TYR A 223 17.08 12.94 17.45
N PHE A 224 17.77 12.41 18.45
CA PHE A 224 19.16 12.78 18.75
C PHE A 224 20.09 12.47 17.58
N TYR A 225 20.03 11.24 17.05
CA TYR A 225 20.83 10.84 15.90
C TYR A 225 20.43 11.55 14.62
N MET A 226 19.15 11.87 14.46
CA MET A 226 18.69 12.70 13.34
C MET A 226 19.28 14.12 13.43
N VAL A 227 19.37 14.71 14.63
CA VAL A 227 19.99 16.03 14.81
C VAL A 227 21.49 15.98 14.51
N GLU A 228 22.21 14.98 15.03
CA GLU A 228 23.64 14.80 14.72
C GLU A 228 23.87 14.58 13.22
N LEU A 229 22.99 13.82 12.56
CA LEU A 229 23.00 13.66 11.10
C LEU A 229 22.86 15.00 10.40
N LEU A 230 21.86 15.81 10.76
CA LEU A 230 21.60 17.12 10.14
C LEU A 230 22.75 18.10 10.35
N ASP A 231 23.36 18.10 11.54
CA ASP A 231 24.52 18.94 11.86
C ASP A 231 25.75 18.53 11.04
N GLU A 232 26.02 17.23 10.89
CA GLU A 232 27.16 16.72 10.11
C GLU A 232 27.04 17.09 8.62
N ILE A 233 25.83 17.09 8.06
CA ILE A 233 25.61 17.44 6.64
C ILE A 233 25.37 18.94 6.43
N GLY A 234 25.18 19.72 7.50
CA GLY A 234 24.97 21.16 7.44
C GLY A 234 23.56 21.60 7.05
N ILE A 235 22.54 20.79 7.31
CA ILE A 235 21.13 21.20 7.15
C ILE A 235 20.67 21.93 8.42
N PRO A 236 20.09 23.13 8.31
CA PRO A 236 19.60 23.84 9.47
C PRO A 236 18.39 23.12 10.07
N ARG A 237 18.46 22.80 11.37
CA ARG A 237 17.47 21.96 12.08
C ARG A 237 16.03 22.45 11.96
N ASN A 238 15.83 23.76 11.87
CA ASN A 238 14.52 24.40 11.72
C ASN A 238 13.88 24.16 10.34
N ALA A 239 14.64 23.76 9.32
CA ALA A 239 14.10 23.37 8.02
C ALA A 239 13.37 22.02 8.08
N ILE A 240 13.77 21.14 9.01
CA ILE A 240 13.20 19.79 9.15
C ILE A 240 12.28 19.69 10.37
N PHE A 241 12.61 20.41 11.46
CA PHE A 241 11.84 20.44 12.69
C PHE A 241 11.41 21.87 13.06
N PRO A 242 10.17 22.28 12.74
CA PRO A 242 9.60 23.50 13.31
C PRO A 242 9.56 23.40 14.86
N ALA A 243 9.50 24.55 15.55
CA ALA A 243 9.78 24.63 16.99
C ALA A 243 8.84 23.79 17.87
N ASP A 244 7.59 23.66 17.46
CA ASP A 244 6.55 22.79 18.03
C ASP A 244 6.85 21.29 17.84
N ALA A 245 7.27 20.90 16.64
CA ALA A 245 7.62 19.52 16.31
C ALA A 245 8.87 19.02 17.06
N ARG A 246 9.81 19.91 17.40
CA ARG A 246 11.01 19.57 18.19
C ARG A 246 10.66 19.06 19.58
N MET A 247 9.81 19.81 20.29
CA MET A 247 9.43 19.44 21.66
C MET A 247 8.58 18.16 21.68
N HIS A 248 7.71 17.96 20.69
CA HIS A 248 6.93 16.74 20.59
C HIS A 248 7.79 15.51 20.29
N ARG A 249 8.74 15.59 19.35
CA ARG A 249 9.67 14.48 19.04
C ARG A 249 10.63 14.16 20.18
N MET A 250 11.18 15.19 20.84
CA MET A 250 11.95 15.00 22.07
C MET A 250 11.11 14.33 23.16
N ALA A 251 9.83 14.71 23.30
CA ALA A 251 8.94 14.05 24.24
C ALA A 251 8.66 12.59 23.84
N THR A 252 8.30 12.29 22.59
CA THR A 252 7.95 10.91 22.17
C THR A 252 9.14 9.95 22.16
N ASP A 253 10.36 10.44 21.92
CA ASP A 253 11.56 9.60 21.90
C ASP A 253 12.16 9.36 23.29
N PHE A 254 11.73 10.13 24.30
CA PHE A 254 12.13 9.99 25.71
C PHE A 254 10.97 9.61 26.66
N ALA A 255 9.73 9.76 26.23
CA ALA A 255 8.52 9.51 27.00
C ALA A 255 7.47 8.81 26.11
N ASP A 256 7.28 7.53 26.37
CA ASP A 256 5.92 7.01 26.50
C ASP A 256 5.77 6.27 27.85
N PRO A 257 5.43 6.99 28.93
CA PRO A 257 4.72 6.44 30.08
C PRO A 257 3.21 6.55 29.78
N GLY A 258 2.68 5.53 29.11
CA GLY A 258 1.25 5.37 28.83
C GLY A 258 0.88 3.90 28.70
#